data_AF-A0A0C2FST6-F1
#
_entry.id   AF-A0A0C2FST6-F1
#
_cell.length_a   1.000
_cell.length_b   1.000
_cell.length_c   1.000
_cell.angle_alpha   90.00
_cell.angle_beta   90.00
_cell.angle_gamma   90.00
#
_symmetry.space_group_name_H-M   'P 1'
#
loop_
_entity.id
_entity.type
_entity.pdbx_description
1 polymer ?
#
loop_
_entity_poly.entity_id
_entity_poly.type
_entity_poly.pdbx_seq_one_letter_code
_entity_poly.pdbx_strand_id
1 'polypeptide(L)'
;MQAELALQGVGLSIVDNSVGKELLYIGISSSDILWEEEVKKGRFKPFAVKIMQALEEKYQEHLLEPKNGFEAIESYEVCMETMIMRKKKGKEVKIRRIFEKGIF
;
A
#
# COMPACT_ATOMS: atom_id res chain seq x y z
N MET A 1 20.37 3.07 -17.65
CA MET A 1 20.66 3.22 -16.21
C MET A 1 19.41 3.78 -15.55
N GLN A 2 18.76 3.00 -14.69
CA GLN A 2 17.62 3.46 -13.89
C GLN A 2 18.12 3.56 -12.45
N ALA A 3 18.07 4.74 -11.86
CA ALA A 3 18.45 4.96 -10.47
C ALA A 3 17.18 4.83 -9.62
N GLU A 4 17.19 3.90 -8.66
CA GLU A 4 16.11 3.74 -7.69
C GLU A 4 16.47 4.54 -6.44
N LEU A 5 15.63 5.54 -6.11
CA LEU A 5 15.78 6.35 -4.90
C LEU A 5 14.76 5.85 -3.86
N ALA A 6 15.24 5.09 -2.88
CA ALA A 6 14.42 4.61 -1.76
C ALA A 6 14.65 5.48 -0.52
N LEU A 7 13.68 6.35 -0.20
CA LEU A 7 13.70 7.14 1.02
C LEU A 7 13.27 6.27 2.20
N GLN A 8 14.24 5.74 2.95
CA GLN A 8 13.99 4.83 4.09
C GLN A 8 13.37 5.54 5.32
N GLY A 9 13.48 6.86 5.38
CA GLY A 9 12.85 7.69 6.40
C GLY A 9 13.43 9.10 6.44
N VAL A 10 12.70 10.02 7.08
CA VAL A 10 13.08 11.42 7.27
C VAL A 10 12.76 11.82 8.71
N GLY A 11 13.72 12.46 9.39
CA GLY A 11 13.51 13.11 10.68
C GLY A 11 13.57 14.62 10.54
N LEU A 12 12.69 15.34 11.22
CA LEU A 12 12.67 16.79 11.29
C LEU A 12 12.64 17.25 12.75
N SER A 13 13.66 18.01 13.13
CA SER A 13 13.81 18.56 14.49
C SER A 13 13.63 20.07 14.49
N ILE A 14 12.79 20.57 15.41
CA ILE A 14 12.73 22.00 15.74
C ILE A 14 13.62 22.22 16.95
N VAL A 15 14.66 23.05 16.79
CA VAL A 15 15.65 23.32 17.85
C VAL A 15 15.61 24.79 18.25
N ASP A 16 15.74 25.04 19.56
CA ASP A 16 16.05 26.36 20.10
C ASP A 16 17.56 26.49 20.27
N ASN A 17 18.17 27.25 19.37
CA ASN A 17 19.62 27.48 19.37
C ASN A 17 20.10 28.29 20.58
N SER A 18 19.21 29.08 21.21
CA SER A 18 19.54 29.93 22.36
C SER A 18 19.81 29.09 23.62
N VAL A 19 19.09 27.98 23.75
CA VAL A 19 19.15 27.07 24.90
C VAL A 19 19.87 25.76 24.55
N GLY A 20 20.14 25.51 23.26
CA GLY A 20 20.78 24.29 22.77
C GLY A 20 19.92 23.05 22.96
N LYS A 21 18.59 23.19 22.84
CA LYS A 21 17.62 22.11 23.10
C LYS A 21 16.69 21.86 21.91
N GLU A 22 16.32 20.61 21.72
CA GLU A 22 15.23 20.24 20.81
C GLU A 22 13.87 20.51 21.47
N LEU A 23 12.99 21.14 20.72
CA LEU A 23 11.61 21.47 21.12
C LEU A 23 10.60 20.46 20.59
N LEU A 24 10.85 19.91 19.39
CA LEU A 24 9.98 18.94 18.74
C LEU A 24 10.79 18.07 17.77
N TYR A 25 10.42 16.80 17.70
CA TYR A 25 10.88 15.86 16.68
C TYR A 25 9.68 15.27 15.94
N ILE A 26 9.78 15.13 14.62
CA ILE A 26 8.87 14.37 13.78
C ILE A 26 9.69 13.38 12.98
N GLY A 27 9.33 12.11 13.04
CA GLY A 27 9.91 11.07 12.20
C GLY A 27 8.91 10.49 11.22
N ILE A 28 9.38 10.26 10.00
CA ILE A 28 8.67 9.56 8.94
C ILE A 28 9.51 8.34 8.59
N SER A 29 9.02 7.12 8.80
CA SER A 29 9.69 5.89 8.35
C SER A 29 9.24 5.53 6.94
N SER A 30 9.98 4.63 6.29
CA SER A 30 9.49 3.92 5.10
C SER A 30 8.13 3.32 5.40
N SER A 31 7.15 3.61 4.55
CA SER A 31 5.81 3.10 4.66
C SER A 31 5.68 1.79 3.90
N ASP A 32 5.24 0.74 4.60
CA ASP A 32 4.94 -0.54 3.97
C ASP A 32 3.70 -0.41 3.08
N ILE A 33 3.64 -1.24 2.04
CA ILE A 33 2.47 -1.29 1.15
C ILE A 33 1.45 -2.25 1.74
N LEU A 34 0.24 -1.73 1.97
CA LEU A 34 -0.89 -2.49 2.45
C LEU A 34 -1.94 -2.62 1.36
N TRP A 35 -2.46 -3.84 1.22
CA TRP A 35 -3.64 -4.11 0.43
C TRP A 35 -4.79 -4.46 1.35
N GLU A 36 -5.94 -3.82 1.13
CA GLU A 36 -7.12 -4.01 1.94
C GLU A 36 -8.35 -4.33 1.10
N GLU A 37 -9.30 -5.03 1.70
CA GLU A 37 -10.63 -5.29 1.13
C GLU A 37 -11.75 -4.59 1.88
N GLU A 38 -12.76 -4.17 1.13
CA GLU A 38 -14.00 -3.67 1.68
C GLU A 38 -14.86 -4.81 2.24
N VAL A 39 -14.83 -5.00 3.56
CA VAL A 39 -15.63 -6.05 4.24
C VAL A 39 -17.07 -5.62 4.51
N LYS A 40 -17.29 -4.31 4.65
CA LYS A 40 -18.60 -3.64 4.75
C LYS A 40 -18.45 -2.27 4.09
N LYS A 41 -19.55 -1.64 3.65
CA LYS A 41 -19.52 -0.31 3.02
C LYS A 41 -18.67 0.68 3.84
N GLY A 42 -17.57 1.15 3.27
CA GLY A 42 -16.62 2.08 3.88
C GLY A 42 -15.66 1.48 4.92
N ARG A 43 -15.79 0.19 5.27
CA ARG A 43 -14.89 -0.50 6.20
C ARG A 43 -13.96 -1.44 5.46
N PHE A 44 -12.68 -1.09 5.46
CA PHE A 44 -11.61 -1.87 4.86
C PHE A 44 -10.86 -2.69 5.92
N LYS A 45 -10.33 -3.84 5.51
CA LYS A 45 -9.45 -4.67 6.34
C LYS A 45 -8.26 -5.16 5.51
N PRO A 46 -7.05 -5.20 6.09
CA PRO A 46 -5.87 -5.71 5.41
C PRO A 46 -6.02 -7.20 5.06
N PHE A 47 -5.46 -7.58 3.92
CA PHE A 47 -5.32 -8.97 3.54
C PHE A 47 -4.20 -9.65 4.35
N ALA A 48 -4.14 -10.99 4.27
CA ALA A 48 -2.98 -11.73 4.73
C ALA A 48 -1.74 -11.38 3.89
N VAL A 49 -0.57 -11.36 4.51
CA VAL A 49 0.71 -10.93 3.89
C VAL A 49 0.96 -11.59 2.54
N LYS A 50 0.73 -12.91 2.41
CA LYS A 50 0.89 -13.65 1.15
C LYS A 50 0.06 -13.06 0.00
N ILE A 51 -1.20 -12.71 0.29
CA ILE A 51 -2.10 -12.13 -0.71
C ILE A 51 -1.68 -10.69 -1.04
N MET A 52 -1.21 -9.93 -0.04
CA MET A 52 -0.70 -8.57 -0.27
C MET A 52 0.50 -8.56 -1.21
N GLN A 53 1.44 -9.50 -1.01
CA GLN A 53 2.61 -9.65 -1.87
C GLN A 53 2.22 -10.00 -3.31
N ALA A 54 1.32 -10.98 -3.50
CA ALA A 54 0.84 -11.38 -4.83
C ALA A 54 0.06 -10.26 -5.54
N LEU A 55 -0.73 -9.48 -4.79
CA LEU A 55 -1.41 -8.30 -5.32
C LEU A 55 -0.41 -7.22 -5.75
N GLU A 56 0.61 -6.95 -4.93
CA GLU A 56 1.61 -5.94 -5.26
C GLU A 56 2.43 -6.32 -6.50
N GLU A 57 2.88 -7.57 -6.60
CA GLU A 57 3.62 -8.06 -7.77
C GLU A 57 2.79 -7.86 -9.06
N LYS A 58 1.52 -8.29 -9.05
CA LYS A 58 0.62 -8.11 -10.20
C LYS A 58 0.28 -6.66 -10.48
N TYR A 59 0.20 -5.83 -9.45
CA TYR A 59 -0.03 -4.40 -9.63
C TYR A 59 1.18 -3.72 -10.29
N GLN A 60 2.41 -4.08 -9.89
CA GLN A 60 3.62 -3.58 -10.54
C GLN A 60 3.71 -4.01 -12.02
N GLU A 61 3.34 -5.26 -12.33
CA GLU A 61 3.22 -5.72 -13.72
C GLU A 61 2.19 -4.87 -14.50
N HIS A 62 1.00 -4.63 -13.92
CA HIS A 62 -0.05 -3.80 -14.53
C HIS A 62 0.38 -2.34 -14.74
N LEU A 63 1.22 -1.79 -13.87
CA LEU A 63 1.77 -0.44 -14.05
C LEU A 63 2.69 -0.33 -15.27
N LEU A 64 3.37 -1.41 -15.65
CA LEU A 64 4.23 -1.46 -16.83
C LEU A 64 3.41 -1.76 -18.09
N GLU A 65 2.50 -2.73 -18.00
CA GLU A 65 1.64 -3.18 -19.09
C GLU A 65 0.18 -3.28 -18.60
N PRO A 66 -0.61 -2.20 -18.74
CA PRO A 66 -1.98 -2.19 -18.26
C PRO A 66 -2.83 -3.26 -18.97
N LYS A 67 -3.46 -4.12 -18.18
CA LYS A 67 -4.36 -5.17 -18.66
C LYS A 67 -5.80 -4.86 -18.28
N ASN A 68 -6.67 -5.03 -19.27
CA ASN A 68 -8.11 -4.96 -19.04
C ASN A 68 -8.66 -6.36 -18.76
N GLY A 69 -9.25 -6.55 -17.60
CA GLY A 69 -9.95 -7.78 -17.25
C GLY A 69 -9.55 -8.34 -15.90
N PHE A 70 -10.07 -9.54 -15.61
CA PHE A 70 -9.79 -10.25 -14.37
C PHE A 70 -8.61 -11.21 -14.58
N GLU A 71 -7.61 -11.11 -13.70
CA GLU A 71 -6.46 -12.00 -13.64
C GLU A 71 -6.54 -12.88 -12.39
N ALA A 72 -6.12 -14.13 -12.52
CA ALA A 72 -6.09 -15.06 -11.40
C ALA A 72 -4.92 -14.71 -10.45
N ILE A 73 -5.24 -14.45 -9.19
CA ILE A 73 -4.28 -14.18 -8.12
C ILE A 73 -4.61 -15.11 -6.96
N GLU A 74 -3.74 -16.09 -6.73
CA GLU A 74 -3.93 -17.13 -5.72
C GLU A 74 -5.27 -17.88 -5.92
N SER A 75 -6.25 -17.68 -5.03
CA SER A 75 -7.57 -18.29 -5.11
C SER A 75 -8.68 -17.32 -5.54
N TYR A 76 -8.31 -16.17 -6.09
CA TYR A 76 -9.20 -15.05 -6.43
C TYR A 76 -8.99 -14.63 -7.89
N GLU A 77 -9.96 -13.91 -8.44
CA GLU A 77 -9.78 -13.18 -9.69
C GLU A 77 -9.81 -11.67 -9.39
N VAL A 78 -8.87 -10.90 -9.92
CA VAL A 78 -8.70 -9.48 -9.61
C VAL A 78 -8.56 -8.69 -10.89
N CYS A 79 -9.27 -7.58 -10.99
CA CYS A 79 -9.07 -6.59 -12.04
C CYS A 79 -8.33 -5.39 -11.45
N MET A 80 -7.07 -5.19 -11.84
CA MET A 80 -6.22 -4.09 -11.33
C MET A 80 -6.71 -2.72 -11.79
N GLU A 81 -7.31 -2.64 -12.97
CA GLU A 81 -7.87 -1.40 -13.50
C GLU A 81 -9.07 -0.90 -12.67
N THR A 82 -9.99 -1.80 -12.32
CA THR A 82 -11.20 -1.42 -11.57
C THR A 82 -11.05 -1.57 -10.05
N MET A 83 -9.93 -2.16 -9.59
CA MET A 83 -9.69 -2.49 -8.18
C MET A 83 -10.81 -3.35 -7.57
N ILE A 84 -11.29 -4.33 -8.34
CA ILE A 84 -12.32 -5.28 -7.92
C ILE A 84 -11.74 -6.69 -7.83
N MET A 85 -12.01 -7.37 -6.72
CA MET A 85 -11.67 -8.79 -6.49
C MET A 85 -12.94 -9.64 -6.44
N ARG A 86 -12.96 -10.74 -7.20
CA ARG A 86 -13.96 -11.81 -7.13
C ARG A 86 -13.50 -12.89 -6.17
N LYS A 87 -14.32 -13.11 -5.14
CA LYS A 87 -14.17 -14.18 -4.16
C LYS A 87 -14.93 -15.43 -4.58
N LYS A 88 -14.66 -16.52 -3.85
CA LYS A 88 -15.47 -17.75 -3.91
C LYS A 88 -16.96 -17.42 -3.86
N LYS A 89 -17.76 -18.14 -4.65
CA LYS A 89 -19.20 -17.91 -4.87
C LYS A 89 -19.54 -16.62 -5.65
N GLY A 90 -18.58 -16.03 -6.37
CA GLY A 90 -18.82 -14.88 -7.25
C GLY A 90 -19.06 -13.56 -6.53
N LYS A 91 -18.75 -13.46 -5.23
CA LYS A 91 -18.87 -12.20 -4.49
C LYS A 91 -17.77 -11.24 -4.93
N GLU A 92 -18.16 -10.09 -5.45
CA GLU A 92 -17.23 -9.00 -5.76
C GLU A 92 -17.02 -8.10 -4.53
N VAL A 93 -15.77 -7.73 -4.28
CA VAL A 93 -15.37 -6.78 -3.25
C VAL A 93 -14.42 -5.74 -3.83
N LYS A 94 -14.50 -4.51 -3.34
CA LYS A 94 -13.51 -3.49 -3.66
C LYS A 94 -12.24 -3.78 -2.89
N ILE A 95 -11.11 -3.61 -3.56
CA ILE A 95 -9.80 -3.62 -2.93
C ILE A 95 -9.15 -2.24 -3.05
N ARG A 96 -8.19 -1.95 -2.20
CA ARG A 96 -7.38 -0.73 -2.31
C ARG A 96 -5.95 -0.98 -1.88
N ARG A 97 -5.05 -0.28 -2.56
CA ARG A 97 -3.64 -0.15 -2.19
C ARG A 97 -3.46 1.13 -1.38
N ILE A 98 -2.84 1.02 -0.20
CA ILE A 98 -2.48 2.16 0.64
C ILE A 98 -1.05 2.00 1.14
N PHE A 99 -0.48 3.10 1.62
CA PHE A 99 0.77 3.07 2.38
C PHE A 99 0.45 3.05 3.87
N GLU A 100 1.14 2.22 4.63
CA GLU A 100 1.07 2.23 6.08
C GLU A 100 1.53 3.59 6.63
N LYS A 101 0.89 4.06 7.69
CA LYS A 101 1.25 5.35 8.30
C LYS A 101 2.50 5.17 9.15
N GLY A 102 3.62 5.69 8.67
CA GLY A 102 4.90 5.71 9.39
C GLY A 102 5.19 7.03 10.08
N ILE A 103 4.21 7.67 10.75
CA ILE A 103 4.43 8.94 11.47
C ILE A 103 4.64 8.64 12.96
N PHE A 104 5.75 9.13 13.52
CA PHE A 104 6.10 9.03 14.95
C PHE A 104 6.67 10.35 15.49
#